data_AF-A0A0L8GBQ5-F1
#
_entry.id   AF-A0A0L8GBQ5-F1
#
_cell.length_a   1.000
_cell.length_b   1.000
_cell.length_c   1.000
_cell.angle_alpha   90.00
_cell.angle_beta   90.00
_cell.angle_gamma   90.00
#
_symmetry.space_group_name_H-M   'P 1'
#
loop_
_entity.id
_entity.type
_entity.pdbx_description
1 polymer ?
#
loop_
_entity_poly.entity_id
_entity_poly.type
_entity_poly.pdbx_seq_one_letter_code
_entity_poly.pdbx_strand_id
1 'polypeptide(L)'
;MDEHNRLVNKMTQFGVPNPSGEARKLLIGIFQHITYNEYLPMLLGANTPVRSLPTGTRTPNSTLPMVFHSFTLAYTLAMASMMRETVTIVPTSNVNLKSIINDATQIDTDVKLASITKGMLIDCSLKLGKQIPCDFRNDCAYSDIVAIASQDTQFWGIPTYYIWLYISNSLPAENLPLQDTAHKTKLLDLYGNPYDIGFLPGGFLETITGPSMLGPTLTKLFEEQFKKLQEGDRLYYEHDGVFESYQLRQIRNMTMARLLCRNVNGLTEVKEKAFNCSSIEVDCSSLPDIDFCEYHCISREWSDFGSISPVCTKIDIQVRYCKSTNPTQCPCIDIPFRLTPCPNALADKRMVALLNMYAIKASKISEFIAYYIGGYNATLHDKITDGFIQWIGNP
;
A
#
# COMPACT_ATOMS: atom_id res chain seq x y z
N MET A 1 3.95 8.78 5.02
CA MET A 1 5.26 9.05 5.66
C MET A 1 5.49 8.11 6.82
N ASP A 2 4.48 7.91 7.68
CA ASP A 2 4.56 7.00 8.82
C ASP A 2 4.93 5.58 8.44
N GLU A 3 4.37 5.06 7.35
CA GLU A 3 4.72 3.72 6.86
C GLU A 3 6.21 3.63 6.49
N HIS A 4 6.79 4.66 5.88
CA HIS A 4 8.23 4.67 5.59
C HIS A 4 9.05 4.59 6.87
N ASN A 5 8.73 5.42 7.88
CA ASN A 5 9.43 5.42 9.16
C ASN A 5 9.30 4.07 9.88
N ARG A 6 8.11 3.47 9.84
CA ARG A 6 7.85 2.14 10.40
C ARG A 6 8.69 1.06 9.70
N LEU A 7 8.74 1.10 8.37
CA LEU A 7 9.56 0.20 7.57
C LEU A 7 11.06 0.40 7.85
N VAL A 8 11.53 1.64 7.96
CA VAL A 8 12.93 1.93 8.33
C VAL A 8 13.26 1.31 9.69
N ASN A 9 12.41 1.51 10.70
CA ASN A 9 12.60 0.91 12.02
C ASN A 9 12.67 -0.62 11.94
N LYS A 10 11.84 -1.24 11.09
CA LYS A 10 11.89 -2.69 10.84
C LYS A 10 13.19 -3.10 10.16
N MET A 11 13.59 -2.45 9.07
CA MET A 11 14.85 -2.75 8.38
C MET A 11 16.07 -2.58 9.30
N THR A 12 16.07 -1.57 10.18
CA THR A 12 17.10 -1.37 11.21
C THR A 12 17.12 -2.52 12.22
N GLN A 13 15.96 -3.03 12.66
CA GLN A 13 15.89 -4.21 13.54
C GLN A 13 16.51 -5.46 12.90
N PHE A 14 16.41 -5.59 11.57
CA PHE A 14 17.04 -6.68 10.82
C PHE A 14 18.50 -6.37 10.41
N GLY A 15 19.08 -5.25 10.83
CA GLY A 15 20.48 -4.92 10.52
C GLY A 15 20.77 -4.67 9.04
N VAL A 16 19.75 -4.25 8.27
CA VAL A 16 19.92 -3.91 6.84
C VAL A 16 20.87 -2.70 6.72
N PRO A 17 21.93 -2.75 5.89
CA PRO A 17 22.94 -1.68 5.80
C PRO A 17 22.38 -0.30 5.38
N ASN A 18 21.41 -0.28 4.47
CA ASN A 18 20.72 0.94 4.04
C ASN A 18 19.20 0.82 4.28
N PRO A 19 18.73 1.01 5.53
CA PRO A 19 17.35 0.74 5.90
C PRO A 19 16.37 1.70 5.22
N SER A 20 16.76 2.96 4.96
CA SER A 20 15.91 3.93 4.25
C SER A 20 15.74 3.59 2.77
N GLY A 21 16.81 3.21 2.08
CA GLY A 21 16.75 2.78 0.68
C GLY A 21 15.85 1.56 0.49
N GLU A 22 16.03 0.53 1.32
CA GLU A 22 15.21 -0.68 1.25
C GLU A 22 13.76 -0.45 1.69
N ALA A 23 13.53 0.37 2.72
CA ALA A 23 12.17 0.76 3.10
C ALA A 23 11.44 1.54 1.99
N ARG A 24 12.15 2.45 1.29
CA ARG A 24 11.62 3.17 0.13
C ARG A 24 11.29 2.21 -1.01
N LYS A 25 12.22 1.30 -1.33
CA LYS A 25 12.03 0.30 -2.38
C LYS A 25 10.80 -0.58 -2.11
N LEU A 26 10.70 -1.12 -0.89
CA LEU A 26 9.56 -1.93 -0.46
C LEU A 26 8.25 -1.13 -0.54
N LEU A 27 8.22 0.10 -0.02
CA LEU A 27 7.01 0.93 -0.06
C LEU A 27 6.55 1.24 -1.50
N ILE A 28 7.48 1.52 -2.41
CA ILE A 28 7.18 1.69 -3.84
C ILE A 28 6.56 0.41 -4.41
N GLY A 29 7.15 -0.75 -4.11
CA GLY A 29 6.61 -2.03 -4.56
C GLY A 29 5.20 -2.32 -4.04
N ILE A 30 4.91 -1.97 -2.77
CA ILE A 30 3.56 -2.06 -2.20
C ILE A 30 2.59 -1.15 -2.94
N PHE A 31 2.95 0.11 -3.19
CA PHE A 31 2.08 1.03 -3.92
C PHE A 31 1.84 0.57 -5.37
N GLN A 32 2.88 0.12 -6.07
CA GLN A 32 2.72 -0.45 -7.41
C GLN A 32 1.79 -1.69 -7.35
N HIS A 33 1.96 -2.58 -6.38
CA HIS A 33 1.08 -3.73 -6.23
C HIS A 33 -0.39 -3.33 -6.02
N ILE A 34 -0.66 -2.39 -5.10
CA ILE A 34 -2.02 -1.90 -4.80
C ILE A 34 -2.62 -1.20 -6.02
N THR A 35 -1.87 -0.34 -6.69
CA THR A 35 -2.38 0.38 -7.87
C THR A 35 -2.82 -0.59 -8.97
N TYR A 36 -2.00 -1.58 -9.31
CA TYR A 36 -2.30 -2.49 -10.42
C TYR A 36 -3.28 -3.63 -10.09
N ASN A 37 -3.51 -3.94 -8.80
CA ASN A 37 -4.41 -5.04 -8.40
C ASN A 37 -5.69 -4.60 -7.69
N GLU A 38 -5.71 -3.43 -7.08
CA GLU A 38 -6.91 -2.90 -6.43
C GLU A 38 -7.51 -1.72 -7.19
N TYR A 39 -6.71 -0.69 -7.51
CA TYR A 39 -7.23 0.55 -8.10
C TYR A 39 -7.58 0.41 -9.59
N LEU A 40 -6.63 -0.03 -10.43
CA LEU A 40 -6.84 -0.12 -11.88
C LEU A 40 -7.97 -1.08 -12.27
N PRO A 41 -8.13 -2.27 -11.65
CA PRO A 41 -9.26 -3.14 -11.97
C PRO A 41 -10.63 -2.53 -11.61
N MET A 42 -10.70 -1.59 -10.67
CA MET A 42 -11.93 -0.86 -10.38
C MET A 42 -12.22 0.22 -11.42
N LEU A 43 -11.19 0.89 -11.96
CA LEU A 43 -11.33 1.94 -12.97
C LEU A 43 -11.54 1.38 -14.39
N LEU A 44 -10.74 0.40 -14.77
CA LEU A 44 -10.65 -0.16 -16.13
C LEU A 44 -11.44 -1.47 -16.28
N GLY A 45 -11.86 -2.06 -15.17
CA GLY A 45 -12.58 -3.33 -15.12
C GLY A 45 -11.69 -4.50 -14.74
N ALA A 46 -12.30 -5.56 -14.20
CA ALA A 46 -11.59 -6.68 -13.55
C ALA A 46 -10.63 -7.47 -14.47
N ASN A 47 -10.88 -7.43 -15.79
CA ASN A 47 -10.12 -8.16 -16.81
C ASN A 47 -9.09 -7.28 -17.54
N THR A 48 -8.74 -6.12 -16.97
CA THR A 48 -7.77 -5.22 -17.59
C THR A 48 -6.40 -5.90 -17.78
N PRO A 49 -5.73 -5.75 -18.94
CA PRO A 49 -4.49 -6.46 -19.27
C PRO A 49 -3.28 -5.96 -18.47
N VAL A 50 -3.40 -4.81 -17.79
CA VAL A 50 -2.32 -4.22 -16.99
C VAL A 50 -2.18 -4.85 -15.60
N ARG A 51 -3.10 -5.72 -15.19
CA ARG A 51 -3.07 -6.37 -13.88
C ARG A 51 -1.73 -7.08 -13.64
N SER A 52 -1.24 -7.04 -12.40
CA SER A 52 0.00 -7.74 -12.03
C SER A 52 -0.12 -9.25 -12.14
N LEU A 53 1.02 -9.93 -12.19
CA LEU A 53 1.05 -11.39 -12.24
C LEU A 53 0.63 -11.99 -10.89
N PRO A 54 -0.16 -13.09 -10.87
CA PRO A 54 -0.45 -13.81 -9.64
C PRO A 54 0.82 -14.45 -9.05
N THR A 55 1.73 -14.93 -9.91
CA THR A 55 3.00 -15.56 -9.55
C THR A 55 4.09 -15.23 -10.57
N GLY A 56 5.36 -15.36 -10.17
CA GLY A 56 6.51 -15.12 -11.04
C GLY A 56 6.88 -13.65 -11.19
N THR A 57 7.70 -13.40 -12.21
CA THR A 57 8.32 -12.12 -12.56
C THR A 57 8.12 -11.80 -14.05
N ARG A 58 8.39 -10.55 -14.42
CA ARG A 58 8.32 -10.05 -15.80
C ARG A 58 9.71 -9.63 -16.26
N THR A 59 9.96 -9.79 -17.56
CA THR A 59 11.14 -9.22 -18.20
C THR A 59 10.86 -7.76 -18.56
N PRO A 60 11.73 -6.80 -18.19
CA PRO A 60 11.58 -5.41 -18.60
C PRO A 60 11.56 -5.27 -20.12
N ASN A 61 10.77 -4.32 -20.62
CA ASN A 61 10.73 -3.97 -22.03
C ASN A 61 11.49 -2.64 -22.25
N SER A 62 12.07 -2.43 -23.43
CA SER A 62 12.74 -1.18 -23.80
C SER A 62 11.77 -0.04 -24.15
N THR A 63 10.52 -0.12 -23.69
CA THR A 63 9.51 0.91 -23.96
C THR A 63 9.76 2.12 -23.08
N LEU A 64 9.65 3.33 -23.64
CA LEU A 64 9.81 4.56 -22.86
C LEU A 64 8.60 4.77 -21.93
N PRO A 65 8.77 4.86 -20.59
CA PRO A 65 7.70 5.03 -19.62
C PRO A 65 7.30 6.51 -19.47
N MET A 66 7.19 7.25 -20.57
CA MET A 66 6.77 8.66 -20.52
C MET A 66 5.25 8.75 -20.33
N VAL A 67 4.83 9.75 -19.57
CA VAL A 67 3.41 10.07 -19.39
C VAL A 67 2.95 10.95 -20.56
N PHE A 68 1.89 10.53 -21.24
CA PHE A 68 1.30 11.27 -22.34
C PHE A 68 0.54 12.50 -21.84
N HIS A 69 0.69 13.63 -22.53
CA HIS A 69 -0.11 14.84 -22.22
C HIS A 69 -1.62 14.59 -22.30
N SER A 70 -2.07 13.79 -23.27
CA SER A 70 -3.48 13.38 -23.39
C SER A 70 -3.96 12.60 -22.16
N PHE A 71 -3.11 11.71 -21.62
CA PHE A 71 -3.40 10.97 -20.40
C PHE A 71 -3.48 11.91 -19.19
N THR A 72 -2.53 12.83 -19.02
CA THR A 72 -2.53 13.78 -17.90
C THR A 72 -3.82 14.60 -17.84
N LEU A 73 -4.26 15.14 -18.98
CA LEU A 73 -5.51 15.93 -19.06
C LEU A 73 -6.75 15.06 -18.83
N ALA A 74 -6.81 13.87 -19.44
CA ALA A 74 -7.93 12.95 -19.24
C ALA A 74 -8.02 12.47 -17.78
N TYR A 75 -6.88 12.12 -17.16
CA TYR A 75 -6.80 11.72 -15.76
C TYR A 75 -7.27 12.84 -14.83
N THR A 76 -6.90 14.08 -15.12
CA THR A 76 -7.30 15.26 -14.33
C THR A 76 -8.83 15.41 -14.30
N LEU A 77 -9.49 15.34 -15.46
CA LEU A 77 -10.95 15.41 -15.53
C LEU A 77 -11.64 14.16 -14.98
N ALA A 78 -11.05 12.98 -15.16
CA ALA A 78 -11.56 11.74 -14.59
C ALA A 78 -11.65 11.84 -13.06
N MET A 79 -10.56 12.27 -12.43
CA MET A 79 -10.52 12.47 -10.97
C MET A 79 -11.48 13.58 -10.53
N ALA A 80 -11.52 14.71 -11.23
CA ALA A 80 -12.43 15.81 -10.91
C ALA A 80 -13.92 15.40 -10.97
N SER A 81 -14.28 14.53 -11.92
CA SER A 81 -15.66 14.02 -12.05
C SER A 81 -16.06 13.05 -10.94
N MET A 82 -15.08 12.45 -10.25
CA MET A 82 -15.31 11.52 -9.14
C MET A 82 -15.38 12.23 -7.77
N MET A 83 -14.93 13.48 -7.69
CA MET A 83 -14.94 14.27 -6.45
C MET A 83 -16.36 14.66 -6.04
N ARG A 84 -16.60 14.76 -4.73
CA ARG A 84 -17.86 15.22 -4.15
C ARG A 84 -17.73 16.66 -3.66
N GLU A 85 -18.85 17.36 -3.59
CA GLU A 85 -18.94 18.71 -2.97
C GLU A 85 -18.87 18.63 -1.45
N THR A 86 -19.30 17.52 -0.86
CA THR A 86 -19.28 17.29 0.58
C THR A 86 -18.58 15.99 0.95
N VAL A 87 -17.92 16.02 2.10
CA VAL A 87 -17.26 14.86 2.71
C VAL A 87 -17.80 14.63 4.12
N THR A 88 -18.01 13.37 4.48
CA THR A 88 -18.38 12.99 5.83
C THR A 88 -17.16 13.00 6.73
N ILE A 89 -17.22 13.74 7.84
CA ILE A 89 -16.27 13.65 8.94
C ILE A 89 -16.98 12.96 10.11
N VAL A 90 -16.61 11.70 10.35
CA VAL A 90 -17.21 10.85 11.39
C VAL A 90 -16.87 11.44 12.77
N PRO A 91 -17.82 11.59 13.71
CA PRO A 91 -19.12 10.92 13.76
C PRO A 91 -20.33 11.62 13.12
N THR A 92 -20.35 12.92 12.83
CA THR A 92 -21.64 13.60 12.52
C THR A 92 -21.64 14.77 11.54
N SER A 93 -20.53 15.25 11.00
CA SER A 93 -20.55 16.44 10.13
C SER A 93 -20.25 16.11 8.67
N ASN A 94 -21.24 16.30 7.79
CA ASN A 94 -20.97 16.53 6.37
C ASN A 94 -20.46 17.96 6.20
N VAL A 95 -19.25 18.09 5.69
CA VAL A 95 -18.59 19.38 5.49
C VAL A 95 -18.40 19.61 4.01
N ASN A 96 -18.59 20.84 3.55
CA ASN A 96 -18.32 21.20 2.17
C ASN A 96 -16.80 21.17 1.90
N LEU A 97 -16.37 20.48 0.84
CA LEU A 97 -14.95 20.29 0.54
C LEU A 97 -14.23 21.63 0.33
N LYS A 98 -14.89 22.61 -0.31
CA LYS A 98 -14.36 23.96 -0.54
C LYS A 98 -13.93 24.66 0.76
N SER A 99 -14.68 24.44 1.84
CA SER A 99 -14.35 25.06 3.14
C SER A 99 -13.14 24.46 3.84
N ILE A 100 -12.68 23.28 3.43
CA ILE A 100 -11.57 22.56 4.05
C ILE A 100 -10.37 22.36 3.12
N ILE A 101 -10.47 22.79 1.85
CA ILE A 101 -9.35 22.80 0.92
C ILE A 101 -8.23 23.69 1.50
N ASN A 102 -7.01 23.15 1.49
CA ASN A 102 -5.81 23.81 2.03
C ASN A 102 -5.86 24.13 3.54
N ASP A 103 -6.74 23.49 4.30
CA ASP A 103 -6.79 23.62 5.75
C ASP A 103 -6.13 22.41 6.45
N ALA A 104 -4.88 22.59 6.89
CA ALA A 104 -4.14 21.56 7.61
C ALA A 104 -4.70 21.28 9.02
N THR A 105 -5.50 22.19 9.60
CA THR A 105 -6.08 22.00 10.94
C THR A 105 -7.14 20.89 10.97
N GLN A 106 -7.63 20.47 9.80
CA GLN A 106 -8.56 19.35 9.66
C GLN A 106 -7.92 17.99 9.93
N ILE A 107 -6.58 17.89 9.95
CA ILE A 107 -5.83 16.63 10.14
C ILE A 107 -4.70 16.76 11.17
N ASP A 108 -4.73 17.79 12.01
CA ASP A 108 -3.67 18.10 12.99
C ASP A 108 -3.57 17.12 14.17
N THR A 109 -4.53 16.21 14.30
CA THR A 109 -4.61 15.20 15.37
C THR A 109 -5.01 13.84 14.80
N ASP A 110 -4.50 12.78 15.43
CA ASP A 110 -4.82 11.39 15.05
C ASP A 110 -6.33 11.12 15.00
N VAL A 111 -7.09 11.71 15.91
CA VAL A 111 -8.55 11.58 15.96
C VAL A 111 -9.19 12.15 14.69
N LYS A 112 -8.82 13.37 14.30
CA LYS A 112 -9.37 14.00 13.10
C LYS A 112 -8.95 13.28 11.82
N LEU A 113 -7.69 12.84 11.75
CA LEU A 113 -7.20 12.03 10.63
C LEU A 113 -8.00 10.72 10.49
N ALA A 114 -8.25 10.03 11.61
CA ALA A 114 -9.06 8.83 11.63
C ALA A 114 -10.51 9.09 11.23
N SER A 115 -11.10 10.20 11.70
CA SER A 115 -12.46 10.63 11.33
C SER A 115 -12.63 10.88 9.84
N ILE A 116 -11.67 11.58 9.21
CA ILE A 116 -11.68 11.84 7.77
C ILE A 116 -11.43 10.55 6.99
N THR A 117 -10.49 9.71 7.43
CA THR A 117 -10.21 8.41 6.79
C THR A 117 -11.44 7.51 6.81
N LYS A 118 -12.18 7.45 7.93
CA LYS A 118 -13.45 6.72 8.02
C LYS A 118 -14.49 7.30 7.06
N GLY A 119 -14.57 8.63 6.95
CA GLY A 119 -15.36 9.32 5.94
C GLY A 119 -15.06 8.86 4.51
N MET A 120 -13.78 8.83 4.13
CA MET A 120 -13.30 8.40 2.81
C MET A 120 -13.64 6.93 2.49
N LEU A 121 -13.76 6.08 3.51
CA LEU A 121 -14.12 4.67 3.36
C LEU A 121 -15.65 4.44 3.24
N ILE A 122 -16.45 5.40 3.72
CA ILE A 122 -17.91 5.34 3.70
C ILE A 122 -18.47 6.04 2.45
N ASP A 123 -17.93 7.20 2.12
CA ASP A 123 -18.40 8.02 1.01
C ASP A 123 -18.01 7.40 -0.34
N CYS A 124 -19.02 6.98 -1.11
CA CYS A 124 -18.81 6.57 -2.50
C CYS A 124 -18.46 7.79 -3.37
N SER A 125 -17.47 7.63 -4.24
CA SER A 125 -17.16 8.63 -5.28
C SER A 125 -18.35 8.85 -6.22
N LEU A 126 -18.41 10.02 -6.84
CA LEU A 126 -19.38 10.25 -7.91
C LEU A 126 -19.07 9.36 -9.12
N LYS A 127 -20.09 9.11 -9.94
CA LYS A 127 -19.94 8.37 -11.18
C LYS A 127 -19.10 9.20 -12.15
N LEU A 128 -18.00 8.62 -12.62
CA LEU A 128 -17.15 9.21 -13.64
C LEU A 128 -17.98 9.53 -14.90
N GLY A 129 -17.84 10.76 -15.42
CA GLY A 129 -18.52 11.17 -16.64
C GLY A 129 -18.80 12.67 -16.73
N LYS A 130 -19.97 13.00 -17.28
CA LYS A 130 -20.33 14.34 -17.79
C LYS A 130 -20.60 15.42 -16.73
N GLN A 131 -20.67 15.07 -15.45
CA GLN A 131 -20.99 16.02 -14.38
C GLN A 131 -19.80 16.17 -13.45
N ILE A 132 -19.13 17.31 -13.57
CA ILE A 132 -18.13 17.77 -12.60
C ILE A 132 -18.84 18.76 -11.68
N PRO A 133 -18.74 18.60 -10.34
CA PRO A 133 -19.47 19.44 -9.41
C PRO A 133 -19.12 20.93 -9.54
N CYS A 134 -20.11 21.81 -9.27
CA CYS A 134 -19.96 23.25 -9.53
C CYS A 134 -18.91 23.90 -8.61
N ASP A 135 -18.70 23.36 -7.41
CA ASP A 135 -17.68 23.84 -6.48
C ASP A 135 -16.26 23.82 -7.10
N PHE A 136 -15.98 22.86 -8.02
CA PHE A 136 -14.71 22.76 -8.74
C PHE A 136 -14.71 23.53 -10.07
N ARG A 137 -15.82 24.18 -10.41
CA ARG A 137 -16.00 25.04 -11.59
C ARG A 137 -16.23 26.49 -11.18
N ASN A 138 -15.66 26.90 -10.04
CA ASN A 138 -15.80 28.23 -9.44
C ASN A 138 -17.28 28.63 -9.30
N ASP A 139 -18.07 27.80 -8.62
CA ASP A 139 -19.53 27.94 -8.47
C ASP A 139 -20.24 28.07 -9.84
N CYS A 140 -19.67 27.42 -10.86
CA CYS A 140 -20.11 27.51 -12.25
C CYS A 140 -20.06 28.94 -12.85
N ALA A 141 -19.21 29.84 -12.33
CA ALA A 141 -19.19 31.26 -12.68
C ALA A 141 -18.04 31.70 -13.63
N TYR A 142 -16.77 31.36 -13.36
CA TYR A 142 -15.63 31.94 -14.13
C TYR A 142 -14.39 31.03 -14.37
N SER A 143 -13.98 30.21 -13.41
CA SER A 143 -12.84 29.29 -13.56
C SER A 143 -13.35 27.86 -13.57
N ASP A 144 -13.28 27.24 -14.74
CA ASP A 144 -13.84 25.93 -14.99
C ASP A 144 -12.71 24.95 -15.34
N ILE A 145 -12.47 23.96 -14.48
CA ILE A 145 -11.48 22.91 -14.74
C ILE A 145 -11.71 22.22 -16.09
N VAL A 146 -12.96 22.13 -16.54
CA VAL A 146 -13.31 21.57 -17.86
C VAL A 146 -12.87 22.51 -18.98
N ALA A 147 -13.10 23.81 -18.84
CA ALA A 147 -12.68 24.80 -19.83
C ALA A 147 -11.14 24.90 -19.90
N ILE A 148 -10.47 24.89 -18.75
CA ILE A 148 -9.00 24.91 -18.67
C ILE A 148 -8.43 23.65 -19.32
N ALA A 149 -8.89 22.46 -18.94
CA ALA A 149 -8.40 21.22 -19.54
C ALA A 149 -8.70 21.16 -21.05
N SER A 150 -9.84 21.68 -21.50
CA SER A 150 -10.17 21.80 -22.92
C SER A 150 -9.24 22.76 -23.65
N GLN A 151 -8.93 23.92 -23.07
CA GLN A 151 -7.96 24.87 -23.64
C GLN A 151 -6.56 24.25 -23.70
N ASP A 152 -6.16 23.51 -22.67
CA ASP A 152 -4.89 22.81 -22.61
C ASP A 152 -4.79 21.75 -23.73
N THR A 153 -5.89 21.04 -24.07
CA THR A 153 -5.83 20.12 -25.22
C THR A 153 -5.44 20.84 -26.51
N GLN A 154 -5.90 22.08 -26.71
CA GLN A 154 -5.55 22.86 -27.89
C GLN A 154 -4.12 23.37 -27.81
N PHE A 155 -3.70 23.88 -26.65
CA PHE A 155 -2.34 24.37 -26.43
C PHE A 155 -1.28 23.28 -26.66
N TRP A 156 -1.50 22.08 -26.13
CA TRP A 156 -0.61 20.93 -26.30
C TRP A 156 -0.73 20.24 -27.66
N GLY A 157 -1.64 20.71 -28.53
CA GLY A 157 -1.87 20.11 -29.85
C GLY A 157 -2.39 18.68 -29.79
N ILE A 158 -3.20 18.34 -28.78
CA ILE A 158 -3.82 17.01 -28.66
C ILE A 158 -4.80 16.83 -29.83
N PRO A 159 -4.66 15.74 -30.62
CA PRO A 159 -5.55 15.48 -31.74
C PRO A 159 -7.02 15.43 -31.34
N THR A 160 -7.92 15.75 -32.29
CA THR A 160 -9.37 15.73 -32.07
C THR A 160 -9.87 14.33 -31.73
N TYR A 161 -11.05 14.25 -31.11
CA TYR A 161 -11.64 13.00 -30.65
C TYR A 161 -11.76 11.95 -31.75
N TYR A 162 -12.03 12.35 -32.99
CA TYR A 162 -12.12 11.42 -34.12
C TYR A 162 -10.86 10.57 -34.29
N ILE A 163 -9.67 11.16 -34.18
CA ILE A 163 -8.40 10.43 -34.31
C ILE A 163 -8.30 9.37 -33.22
N TRP A 164 -8.66 9.72 -31.99
CA TRP A 164 -8.68 8.79 -30.86
C TRP A 164 -9.70 7.68 -31.04
N LEU A 165 -10.88 7.99 -31.54
CA LEU A 165 -11.93 7.02 -31.85
C LEU A 165 -11.46 6.03 -32.93
N TYR A 166 -10.79 6.53 -33.97
CA TYR A 166 -10.27 5.71 -35.07
C TYR A 166 -9.16 4.76 -34.60
N ILE A 167 -8.16 5.26 -33.86
CA ILE A 167 -7.06 4.41 -33.35
C ILE A 167 -7.53 3.43 -32.28
N SER A 168 -8.60 3.77 -31.54
CA SER A 168 -9.09 2.94 -30.44
C SER A 168 -10.02 1.84 -30.93
N ASN A 169 -11.00 2.20 -31.76
CA ASN A 169 -12.15 1.37 -32.09
C ASN A 169 -12.38 1.20 -33.60
N SER A 170 -11.58 1.85 -34.45
CA SER A 170 -11.73 1.85 -35.91
C SER A 170 -13.14 2.28 -36.38
N LEU A 171 -13.79 3.14 -35.60
CA LEU A 171 -15.13 3.65 -35.91
C LEU A 171 -15.05 4.91 -36.79
N PRO A 172 -15.97 5.06 -37.76
CA PRO A 172 -16.05 6.26 -38.60
C PRO A 172 -16.69 7.43 -37.84
N ALA A 173 -16.45 8.66 -38.29
CA ALA A 173 -16.87 9.89 -37.59
C ALA A 173 -18.40 10.03 -37.49
N GLU A 174 -19.15 9.39 -38.38
CA GLU A 174 -20.60 9.43 -38.41
C GLU A 174 -21.21 8.55 -37.30
N ASN A 175 -20.46 7.57 -36.80
CA ASN A 175 -20.90 6.62 -35.78
C ASN A 175 -20.28 6.91 -34.41
N LEU A 176 -20.44 8.16 -33.93
CA LEU A 176 -19.98 8.55 -32.59
C LEU A 176 -20.73 7.73 -31.51
N PRO A 177 -20.05 6.92 -30.69
CA PRO A 177 -20.65 6.04 -29.71
C PRO A 177 -21.03 6.78 -28.41
N LEU A 178 -21.77 7.89 -28.51
CA LEU A 178 -22.07 8.78 -27.38
C LEU A 178 -23.29 8.32 -26.58
N GLN A 179 -23.27 8.56 -25.26
CA GLN A 179 -24.27 8.08 -24.28
C GLN A 179 -25.70 8.58 -24.52
N ASP A 180 -25.85 9.83 -24.98
CA ASP A 180 -27.13 10.52 -24.99
C ASP A 180 -27.30 11.30 -26.29
N THR A 181 -28.41 11.05 -26.99
CA THR A 181 -28.79 11.74 -28.21
C THR A 181 -28.87 13.26 -28.01
N ALA A 182 -29.34 13.74 -26.86
CA ALA A 182 -29.42 15.17 -26.59
C ALA A 182 -28.02 15.82 -26.49
N HIS A 183 -27.08 15.16 -25.83
CA HIS A 183 -25.69 15.63 -25.73
C HIS A 183 -24.97 15.50 -27.08
N LYS A 184 -25.25 14.44 -27.85
CA LYS A 184 -24.72 14.26 -29.21
C LYS A 184 -25.17 15.40 -30.13
N THR A 185 -26.46 15.73 -30.16
CA THR A 185 -26.97 16.85 -30.96
C THR A 185 -26.32 18.15 -30.53
N LYS A 186 -26.28 18.45 -29.23
CA LYS A 186 -25.64 19.67 -28.72
C LYS A 186 -24.15 19.77 -29.08
N LEU A 187 -23.43 18.65 -29.06
CA LEU A 187 -22.02 18.59 -29.42
C LEU A 187 -21.83 18.83 -30.92
N LEU A 188 -22.66 18.21 -31.76
CA LEU A 188 -22.61 18.42 -33.21
C LEU A 188 -23.01 19.84 -33.60
N ASP A 189 -24.01 20.43 -32.93
CA ASP A 189 -24.42 21.82 -33.15
C ASP A 189 -23.31 22.80 -32.73
N LEU A 190 -22.59 22.52 -31.64
CA LEU A 190 -21.51 23.37 -31.13
C LEU A 190 -20.27 23.35 -32.04
N TYR A 191 -19.87 22.17 -32.50
CA TYR A 191 -18.66 22.00 -33.30
C TYR A 191 -18.90 22.13 -34.81
N GLY A 192 -20.15 21.99 -35.28
CA GLY A 192 -20.54 22.03 -36.69
C GLY A 192 -20.09 20.82 -37.52
N ASN A 193 -18.96 20.20 -37.15
CA ASN A 193 -18.37 19.08 -37.84
C ASN A 193 -17.88 18.01 -36.82
N PRO A 194 -18.24 16.72 -36.97
CA PRO A 194 -17.80 15.67 -36.06
C PRO A 194 -16.28 15.49 -35.98
N TYR A 195 -15.54 15.87 -37.03
CA TYR A 195 -14.07 15.78 -37.05
C TYR A 195 -13.39 16.81 -36.12
N ASP A 196 -14.10 17.89 -35.76
CA ASP A 196 -13.58 19.00 -34.95
C ASP A 196 -13.86 18.82 -33.44
N ILE A 197 -14.60 17.77 -33.06
CA ILE A 197 -14.93 17.49 -31.66
C ILE A 197 -13.63 17.32 -30.84
N GLY A 198 -13.50 18.12 -29.78
CA GLY A 198 -12.34 18.05 -28.89
C GLY A 198 -12.18 16.69 -28.21
N PHE A 199 -10.93 16.29 -27.95
CA PHE A 199 -10.59 15.00 -27.35
C PHE A 199 -11.38 14.70 -26.05
N LEU A 200 -11.34 15.62 -25.08
CA LEU A 200 -11.99 15.44 -23.78
C LEU A 200 -13.52 15.38 -23.87
N PRO A 201 -14.24 16.35 -24.49
CA PRO A 201 -15.70 16.26 -24.57
C PRO A 201 -16.18 15.03 -25.33
N GLY A 202 -15.49 14.61 -26.40
CA GLY A 202 -15.81 13.36 -27.09
C GLY A 202 -15.60 12.13 -26.21
N GLY A 203 -14.41 11.99 -25.60
CA GLY A 203 -14.06 10.83 -24.78
C GLY A 203 -14.92 10.65 -23.53
N PHE A 204 -15.28 11.73 -22.83
CA PHE A 204 -16.10 11.67 -21.61
C PHE A 204 -17.60 11.47 -21.88
N LEU A 205 -18.05 11.72 -23.12
CA LEU A 205 -19.45 11.49 -23.53
C LEU A 205 -19.66 10.11 -24.17
N GLU A 206 -18.62 9.30 -24.31
CA GLU A 206 -18.71 7.93 -24.82
C GLU A 206 -19.59 7.04 -23.94
N THR A 207 -20.32 6.15 -24.59
CA THR A 207 -21.10 5.10 -23.94
C THR A 207 -20.16 4.16 -23.22
N ILE A 208 -20.34 4.06 -21.90
CA ILE A 208 -19.59 3.12 -21.08
C ILE A 208 -20.18 1.74 -21.32
N THR A 209 -19.45 0.90 -22.04
CA THR A 209 -19.82 -0.49 -22.32
C THR A 209 -18.88 -1.43 -21.58
N GLY A 210 -19.40 -2.25 -20.67
CA GLY A 210 -18.63 -3.26 -19.93
C GLY A 210 -18.25 -2.85 -18.51
N PRO A 211 -17.21 -3.47 -17.92
CA PRO A 211 -16.87 -3.32 -16.51
C PRO A 211 -16.01 -2.09 -16.18
N SER A 212 -15.55 -1.33 -17.18
CA SER A 212 -14.80 -0.08 -16.97
C SER A 212 -15.73 1.06 -16.54
N MET A 213 -15.23 2.01 -15.76
CA MET A 213 -15.92 3.27 -15.47
C MET A 213 -15.73 4.32 -16.58
N LEU A 214 -14.87 4.04 -17.56
CA LEU A 214 -14.52 4.93 -18.66
C LEU A 214 -15.13 4.44 -19.98
N GLY A 215 -15.29 5.36 -20.94
CA GLY A 215 -15.60 5.01 -22.33
C GLY A 215 -14.44 4.29 -23.02
N PRO A 216 -14.69 3.48 -24.06
CA PRO A 216 -13.69 2.64 -24.72
C PRO A 216 -12.38 3.36 -25.11
N THR A 217 -12.48 4.60 -25.61
CA THR A 217 -11.31 5.39 -26.02
C THR A 217 -10.44 5.77 -24.82
N LEU A 218 -11.06 6.22 -23.73
CA LEU A 218 -10.33 6.56 -22.51
C LEU A 218 -9.81 5.32 -21.78
N THR A 219 -10.56 4.21 -21.79
CA THR A 219 -10.10 2.93 -21.26
C THR A 219 -8.82 2.49 -21.97
N LYS A 220 -8.79 2.51 -23.31
CA LYS A 220 -7.59 2.15 -24.08
C LYS A 220 -6.41 3.08 -23.79
N LEU A 221 -6.63 4.40 -23.75
CA LEU A 221 -5.58 5.36 -23.40
C LEU A 221 -4.97 5.07 -22.01
N PHE A 222 -5.81 4.80 -21.01
CA PHE A 222 -5.35 4.50 -19.66
C PHE A 222 -4.61 3.16 -19.60
N GLU A 223 -5.14 2.13 -20.23
CA GLU A 223 -4.47 0.83 -20.34
C GLU A 223 -3.10 0.94 -21.00
N GLU A 224 -3.00 1.65 -22.13
CA GLU A 224 -1.72 1.87 -22.81
C GLU A 224 -0.73 2.67 -21.96
N GLN A 225 -1.19 3.70 -21.25
CA GLN A 225 -0.32 4.48 -20.37
C GLN A 225 0.21 3.63 -19.21
N PHE A 226 -0.66 2.93 -18.49
CA PHE A 226 -0.25 2.09 -17.35
C PHE A 226 0.59 0.90 -17.82
N LYS A 227 0.29 0.30 -18.98
CA LYS A 227 1.13 -0.74 -19.58
C LYS A 227 2.55 -0.22 -19.85
N LYS A 228 2.69 0.98 -20.40
CA LYS A 228 4.01 1.59 -20.67
C LYS A 228 4.78 1.90 -19.39
N LEU A 229 4.11 2.39 -18.35
CA LEU A 229 4.72 2.61 -17.03
C LEU A 229 5.17 1.29 -16.40
N GLN A 230 4.36 0.24 -16.51
CA GLN A 230 4.67 -1.09 -15.99
C GLN A 230 5.85 -1.74 -16.72
N GLU A 231 5.79 -1.83 -18.05
CA GLU A 231 6.79 -2.54 -18.85
C GLU A 231 8.08 -1.75 -19.04
N GLY A 232 8.00 -0.41 -19.09
CA GLY A 232 9.13 0.49 -19.33
C GLY A 232 9.88 0.90 -18.06
N ASP A 233 9.32 0.69 -16.87
CA ASP A 233 10.02 0.97 -15.62
C ASP A 233 10.95 -0.20 -15.26
N ARG A 234 12.26 0.00 -15.44
CA ARG A 234 13.28 -0.98 -15.05
C ARG A 234 13.15 -1.44 -13.59
N LEU A 235 12.61 -0.62 -12.70
CA LEU A 235 12.45 -0.90 -11.28
C LEU A 235 11.01 -1.28 -10.89
N TYR A 236 10.14 -1.61 -11.84
CA TYR A 236 8.83 -2.16 -11.55
C TYR A 236 8.96 -3.40 -10.67
N TYR A 237 8.14 -3.49 -9.62
CA TYR A 237 8.37 -4.47 -8.55
C TYR A 237 8.36 -5.93 -9.01
N GLU A 238 7.61 -6.28 -10.08
CA GLU A 238 7.60 -7.64 -10.62
C GLU A 238 8.74 -7.92 -11.60
N HIS A 239 9.61 -6.96 -11.92
CA HIS A 239 10.72 -7.20 -12.83
C HIS A 239 11.82 -8.07 -12.22
N ASP A 240 12.42 -8.90 -13.07
CA ASP A 240 13.54 -9.76 -12.70
C ASP A 240 14.67 -8.97 -12.03
N GLY A 241 15.12 -9.45 -10.87
CA GLY A 241 16.19 -8.84 -10.09
C GLY A 241 15.80 -7.60 -9.28
N VAL A 242 14.53 -7.16 -9.32
CA VAL A 242 14.04 -6.08 -8.45
C VAL A 242 13.73 -6.64 -7.06
N PHE A 243 12.88 -7.65 -6.97
CA PHE A 243 12.58 -8.37 -5.73
C PHE A 243 12.75 -9.86 -5.93
N GLU A 244 13.20 -10.53 -4.88
CA GLU A 244 13.26 -11.99 -4.86
C GLU A 244 11.85 -12.59 -4.77
N SER A 245 11.70 -13.84 -5.20
CA SER A 245 10.39 -14.52 -5.23
C SER A 245 9.69 -14.56 -3.86
N TYR A 246 10.45 -14.67 -2.76
CA TYR A 246 9.93 -14.64 -1.39
C TYR A 246 9.50 -13.23 -0.94
N GLN A 247 10.20 -12.20 -1.40
CA GLN A 247 9.81 -10.81 -1.15
C GLN A 247 8.53 -10.45 -1.89
N LEU A 248 8.40 -10.90 -3.15
CA LEU A 248 7.19 -10.72 -3.95
C LEU A 248 5.95 -11.34 -3.30
N ARG A 249 6.08 -12.53 -2.69
CA ARG A 249 4.97 -13.14 -1.93
C ARG A 249 4.50 -12.24 -0.79
N GLN A 250 5.44 -11.61 -0.08
CA GLN A 250 5.08 -10.69 1.01
C GLN A 250 4.45 -9.39 0.51
N ILE A 251 4.95 -8.83 -0.60
CA ILE A 251 4.35 -7.64 -1.22
C ILE A 251 2.92 -7.91 -1.67
N ARG A 252 2.66 -9.10 -2.23
CA ARG A 252 1.32 -9.52 -2.69
C ARG A 252 0.29 -9.70 -1.56
N ASN A 253 0.72 -9.77 -0.31
CA ASN A 253 -0.17 -9.81 0.85
C ASN A 253 -0.66 -8.41 1.28
N MET A 254 -0.03 -7.34 0.79
CA MET A 254 -0.35 -5.99 1.21
C MET A 254 -1.56 -5.45 0.47
N THR A 255 -2.49 -4.86 1.24
CA THR A 255 -3.65 -4.15 0.70
C THR A 255 -3.69 -2.70 1.15
N MET A 256 -4.47 -1.87 0.45
CA MET A 256 -4.71 -0.49 0.88
C MET A 256 -5.40 -0.46 2.26
N ALA A 257 -6.31 -1.39 2.52
CA ALA A 257 -6.96 -1.56 3.82
C ALA A 257 -5.93 -1.82 4.93
N ARG A 258 -4.94 -2.70 4.68
CA ARG A 258 -3.87 -2.99 5.64
C ARG A 258 -2.98 -1.76 5.91
N LEU A 259 -2.68 -0.97 4.88
CA LEU A 259 -1.92 0.26 5.04
C LEU A 259 -2.66 1.29 5.90
N LEU A 260 -3.96 1.47 5.68
CA LEU A 260 -4.79 2.39 6.48
C LEU A 260 -4.83 1.96 7.95
N CYS A 261 -5.14 0.69 8.23
CA CYS A 261 -5.16 0.13 9.59
C CYS A 261 -3.85 0.33 10.36
N ARG A 262 -2.71 0.28 9.67
CA ARG A 262 -1.39 0.41 10.29
C ARG A 262 -1.01 1.85 10.61
N ASN A 263 -1.46 2.79 9.79
CA ASN A 263 -0.94 4.17 9.80
C ASN A 263 -1.96 5.17 10.35
N VAL A 264 -3.23 4.78 10.50
CA VAL A 264 -4.28 5.63 11.04
C VAL A 264 -4.63 5.17 12.45
N ASN A 265 -4.09 5.86 13.45
CA ASN A 265 -4.35 5.56 14.85
C ASN A 265 -5.85 5.71 15.18
N GLY A 266 -6.44 4.71 15.84
CA GLY A 266 -7.88 4.70 16.16
C GLY A 266 -8.79 4.13 15.06
N LEU A 267 -8.21 3.60 13.98
CA LEU A 267 -8.91 2.78 12.99
C LEU A 267 -8.82 1.29 13.39
N THR A 268 -9.88 0.75 13.99
CA THR A 268 -9.97 -0.66 14.40
C THR A 268 -10.62 -1.54 13.34
N GLU A 269 -11.52 -0.97 12.54
CA GLU A 269 -12.24 -1.63 11.46
C GLU A 269 -12.05 -0.85 10.16
N VAL A 270 -12.01 -1.56 9.04
CA VAL A 270 -11.80 -0.99 7.70
C VAL A 270 -12.59 -1.78 6.67
N LYS A 271 -12.90 -1.16 5.53
CA LYS A 271 -13.42 -1.87 4.36
C LYS A 271 -12.38 -2.86 3.85
N GLU A 272 -12.75 -4.14 3.70
CA GLU A 272 -11.85 -5.19 3.20
C GLU A 272 -11.19 -4.78 1.87
N LYS A 273 -11.99 -4.25 0.94
CA LYS A 273 -11.52 -3.61 -0.30
C LYS A 273 -11.69 -2.10 -0.18
N ALA A 274 -10.61 -1.39 0.18
CA ALA A 274 -10.65 0.02 0.54
C ALA A 274 -11.18 0.95 -0.58
N PHE A 275 -10.99 0.59 -1.85
CA PHE A 275 -11.50 1.36 -2.98
C PHE A 275 -12.98 1.09 -3.32
N ASN A 276 -13.62 0.12 -2.66
CA ASN A 276 -15.03 -0.22 -2.86
C ASN A 276 -15.86 0.17 -1.62
N CYS A 277 -16.62 1.26 -1.73
CA CYS A 277 -17.48 1.75 -0.65
C CYS A 277 -18.55 0.75 -0.20
N SER A 278 -18.97 -0.19 -1.07
CA SER A 278 -19.92 -1.26 -0.75
C SER A 278 -19.26 -2.52 -0.16
N SER A 279 -17.95 -2.49 0.08
CA SER A 279 -17.23 -3.60 0.71
C SER A 279 -17.70 -3.81 2.16
N ILE A 280 -17.61 -5.06 2.61
CA ILE A 280 -17.80 -5.38 4.03
C ILE A 280 -16.69 -4.74 4.88
N GLU A 281 -17.03 -4.44 6.14
CA GLU A 281 -16.07 -4.02 7.15
C GLU A 281 -15.48 -5.24 7.85
N VAL A 282 -14.18 -5.19 8.08
CA VAL A 282 -13.41 -6.23 8.74
C VAL A 282 -12.52 -5.61 9.80
N ASP A 283 -12.23 -6.38 10.85
CA ASP A 283 -11.29 -5.96 11.88
C ASP A 283 -9.87 -5.90 11.32
N CYS A 284 -9.13 -4.85 11.66
CA CYS A 284 -7.77 -4.61 11.20
C CYS A 284 -6.78 -5.75 11.53
N SER A 285 -7.05 -6.56 12.57
CA SER A 285 -6.25 -7.74 12.93
C SER A 285 -6.43 -8.93 12.00
N SER A 286 -7.55 -8.99 11.27
CA SER A 286 -7.83 -10.07 10.31
C SER A 286 -7.08 -9.92 8.98
N LEU A 287 -6.60 -8.71 8.67
CA LEU A 287 -5.95 -8.43 7.40
C LEU A 287 -4.54 -9.02 7.34
N PRO A 288 -4.17 -9.65 6.21
CA PRO A 288 -2.84 -10.21 6.01
C PRO A 288 -1.77 -9.14 6.07
N ASP A 289 -0.55 -9.57 6.38
CA ASP A 289 0.55 -8.66 6.60
C ASP A 289 1.88 -9.18 6.06
N ILE A 290 2.81 -8.26 5.78
CA ILE A 290 4.20 -8.60 5.48
C ILE A 290 4.81 -9.28 6.71
N ASP A 291 5.23 -10.52 6.50
CA ASP A 291 6.17 -11.18 7.37
C ASP A 291 7.60 -10.76 7.00
N PHE A 292 8.20 -9.95 7.86
CA PHE A 292 9.59 -9.52 7.65
C PHE A 292 10.60 -10.67 7.77
N CYS A 293 10.22 -11.80 8.37
CA CYS A 293 11.07 -12.97 8.45
C CYS A 293 11.20 -13.65 7.09
N GLU A 294 10.06 -13.95 6.47
CA GLU A 294 10.04 -14.47 5.11
C GLU A 294 10.63 -13.44 4.12
N TYR A 295 10.36 -12.13 4.31
CA TYR A 295 10.92 -11.07 3.45
C TYR A 295 12.45 -10.99 3.47
N HIS A 296 13.11 -11.37 4.56
CA HIS A 296 14.57 -11.40 4.66
C HIS A 296 15.14 -12.82 4.50
N CYS A 297 14.31 -13.80 4.10
CA CYS A 297 14.70 -15.21 3.97
C CYS A 297 15.28 -15.81 5.27
N ILE A 298 14.75 -15.38 6.42
CA ILE A 298 15.17 -15.87 7.74
C ILE A 298 14.31 -17.07 8.11
N SER A 299 14.96 -18.21 8.37
CA SER A 299 14.28 -19.41 8.84
C SER A 299 13.68 -19.19 10.23
N ARG A 300 12.46 -19.70 10.43
CA ARG A 300 11.79 -19.77 11.75
C ARG A 300 12.13 -21.05 12.50
N GLU A 301 12.96 -21.91 11.92
CA GLU A 301 13.34 -23.17 12.55
C GLU A 301 14.40 -22.93 13.62
N TRP A 302 14.12 -23.42 14.81
CA TRP A 302 15.06 -23.46 15.91
C TRP A 302 15.60 -24.87 16.13
N SER A 303 16.78 -24.98 16.73
CA SER A 303 17.18 -26.21 17.40
C SER A 303 16.28 -26.47 18.61
N ASP A 304 16.31 -27.70 19.11
CA ASP A 304 15.74 -27.99 20.43
C ASP A 304 16.48 -27.20 21.52
N PHE A 305 15.78 -26.96 22.63
CA PHE A 305 16.36 -26.35 23.82
C PHE A 305 17.35 -27.31 24.48
N GLY A 306 18.58 -26.83 24.72
CA GLY A 306 19.60 -27.51 25.51
C GLY A 306 19.93 -26.71 26.76
N SER A 307 20.06 -27.38 27.91
CA SER A 307 20.53 -26.75 29.15
C SER A 307 22.01 -26.40 29.04
N ILE A 308 22.39 -25.19 29.46
CA ILE A 308 23.81 -24.76 29.45
C ILE A 308 24.62 -25.54 30.49
N SER A 309 24.01 -25.88 31.62
CA SER A 309 24.67 -26.59 32.72
C SER A 309 24.06 -28.00 32.91
N PRO A 310 24.90 -29.04 33.07
CA PRO A 310 24.43 -30.37 33.44
C PRO A 310 23.95 -30.46 34.90
N VAL A 311 24.29 -29.48 35.74
CA VAL A 311 23.88 -29.42 37.15
C VAL A 311 23.00 -28.19 37.39
N CYS A 312 21.75 -28.44 37.77
CA CYS A 312 20.76 -27.40 38.04
C CYS A 312 20.48 -27.29 39.54
N THR A 313 20.88 -26.19 40.17
CA THR A 313 20.73 -25.97 41.63
C THR A 313 19.53 -25.10 42.00
N LYS A 314 19.20 -24.08 41.19
CA LYS A 314 18.03 -23.20 41.42
C LYS A 314 17.23 -22.95 40.15
N ILE A 315 17.89 -22.53 39.07
CA ILE A 315 17.26 -22.19 37.79
C ILE A 315 18.02 -22.88 36.66
N ASP A 316 17.25 -23.53 35.78
CA ASP A 316 17.72 -24.12 34.53
C ASP A 316 17.70 -23.05 33.45
N ILE A 317 18.87 -22.81 32.85
CA ILE A 317 19.03 -21.92 31.71
C ILE A 317 19.11 -22.78 30.47
N GLN A 318 18.01 -22.80 29.71
CA GLN A 318 17.92 -23.52 28.46
C GLN A 318 18.13 -22.55 27.31
N VAL A 319 18.97 -22.92 26.34
CA VAL A 319 19.26 -22.13 25.14
C VAL A 319 18.95 -22.95 23.89
N ARG A 320 18.59 -22.27 22.81
CA ARG A 320 18.47 -22.88 21.49
C ARG A 320 19.05 -21.95 20.44
N TYR A 321 19.44 -22.52 19.31
CA TYR A 321 20.09 -21.80 18.22
C TYR A 321 19.16 -21.75 17.02
N CYS A 322 19.17 -20.61 16.34
CA CYS A 322 18.39 -20.40 15.14
C CYS A 322 19.05 -21.11 13.97
N LYS A 323 18.31 -21.96 13.24
CA LYS A 323 18.78 -22.64 12.03
C LYS A 323 18.61 -21.74 10.79
N SER A 324 19.06 -20.50 10.89
CA SER A 324 19.03 -19.53 9.78
C SER A 324 20.41 -19.39 9.14
N THR A 325 20.44 -19.13 7.84
CA THR A 325 21.67 -18.75 7.10
C THR A 325 22.24 -17.43 7.58
N ASN A 326 21.46 -16.61 8.30
CA ASN A 326 21.94 -15.42 9.00
C ASN A 326 21.58 -15.45 10.50
N PRO A 327 22.48 -15.98 11.36
CA PRO A 327 22.24 -16.13 12.80
C PRO A 327 22.03 -14.80 13.54
N THR A 328 22.58 -13.70 13.00
CA THR A 328 22.46 -12.35 13.59
C THR A 328 21.07 -11.76 13.45
N GLN A 329 20.25 -12.33 12.56
CA GLN A 329 18.93 -11.84 12.18
C GLN A 329 17.83 -12.82 12.59
N CYS A 330 17.92 -13.46 13.77
CA CYS A 330 16.81 -14.28 14.27
C CYS A 330 15.93 -13.57 15.32
N PRO A 331 15.26 -12.44 15.00
CA PRO A 331 14.16 -11.92 15.82
C PRO A 331 12.81 -12.59 15.46
N CYS A 332 12.85 -13.59 14.58
CA CYS A 332 11.71 -14.19 13.93
C CYS A 332 11.14 -15.34 14.73
N ILE A 333 10.38 -14.94 15.75
CA ILE A 333 9.55 -15.77 16.61
C ILE A 333 10.39 -16.58 17.61
N ASP A 334 10.22 -16.16 18.87
CA ASP A 334 10.43 -16.91 20.10
C ASP A 334 11.78 -16.67 20.83
N ILE A 335 11.73 -16.73 22.16
CA ILE A 335 12.85 -16.31 23.03
C ILE A 335 13.97 -17.34 22.85
N PRO A 336 15.21 -16.93 22.58
CA PRO A 336 16.28 -17.88 22.29
C PRO A 336 16.83 -18.57 23.54
N PHE A 337 16.28 -18.24 24.71
CA PHE A 337 16.52 -18.92 25.97
C PHE A 337 15.25 -18.97 26.82
N ARG A 338 15.18 -19.98 27.68
CA ARG A 338 14.10 -20.20 28.63
C ARG A 338 14.72 -20.35 30.02
N LEU A 339 14.10 -19.70 30.98
CA LEU A 339 14.46 -19.81 32.39
C LEU A 339 13.37 -20.60 33.09
N THR A 340 13.69 -21.83 33.52
CA THR A 340 12.76 -22.69 34.27
C THR A 340 13.32 -23.01 35.64
N PRO A 341 12.48 -23.14 36.69
CA PRO A 341 12.95 -23.68 37.96
C PRO A 341 13.49 -25.10 37.76
N CYS A 342 14.53 -25.48 38.51
CA CYS A 342 15.00 -26.87 38.49
C CYS A 342 13.89 -27.81 39.03
N PRO A 343 13.87 -29.10 38.61
CA PRO A 343 12.84 -30.06 39.03
C PRO A 343 12.65 -30.19 40.55
N ASN A 344 13.71 -29.94 41.32
CA ASN A 344 13.72 -30.05 42.79
C ASN A 344 13.60 -28.69 43.51
N ALA A 345 13.40 -27.58 42.79
CA ALA A 345 13.30 -26.25 43.38
C ALA A 345 11.85 -25.91 43.74
N LEU A 346 11.62 -25.35 44.93
CA LEU A 346 10.33 -24.78 45.32
C LEU A 346 10.10 -23.49 44.51
N ALA A 347 9.19 -23.55 43.53
CA ALA A 347 8.85 -22.41 42.69
C ALA A 347 7.34 -22.11 42.72
N ASP A 348 6.99 -20.92 43.17
CA ASP A 348 5.62 -20.39 43.07
C ASP A 348 5.35 -19.86 41.64
N LYS A 349 4.07 -19.82 41.24
CA LYS A 349 3.59 -19.28 39.95
C LYS A 349 4.11 -17.86 39.68
N ARG A 350 4.27 -17.04 40.73
CA ARG A 350 4.86 -15.70 40.64
C ARG A 350 6.32 -15.74 40.17
N MET A 351 7.09 -16.70 40.67
CA MET A 351 8.50 -16.85 40.35
C MET A 351 8.68 -17.31 38.89
N VAL A 352 7.83 -18.23 38.41
CA VAL A 352 7.79 -18.65 36.99
C VAL A 352 7.43 -17.49 36.07
N ALA A 353 6.45 -16.66 36.45
CA ALA A 353 6.06 -15.47 35.68
C ALA A 353 7.20 -14.44 35.60
N LEU A 354 7.91 -14.21 36.70
CA LEU A 354 9.10 -13.35 36.75
C LEU A 354 10.19 -13.86 35.82
N LEU A 355 10.54 -15.15 35.89
CA LEU A 355 11.55 -15.78 35.03
C LEU A 355 11.22 -15.63 33.54
N ASN A 356 9.96 -15.82 33.15
CA ASN A 356 9.50 -15.58 31.77
C ASN A 356 9.66 -14.11 31.36
N MET A 357 9.32 -13.17 32.24
CA MET A 357 9.51 -11.75 31.97
C MET A 357 10.99 -11.37 31.80
N TYR A 358 11.89 -11.95 32.60
CA TYR A 358 13.34 -11.76 32.42
C TYR A 358 13.84 -12.34 31.12
N ALA A 359 13.36 -13.53 30.75
CA ALA A 359 13.76 -14.16 29.50
C ALA A 359 13.42 -13.26 28.30
N ILE A 360 12.22 -12.68 28.30
CA ILE A 360 11.81 -11.70 27.29
C ILE A 360 12.73 -10.47 27.30
N LYS A 361 13.04 -9.91 28.48
CA LYS A 361 13.82 -8.67 28.57
C LYS A 361 15.27 -8.86 28.13
N ALA A 362 15.93 -9.95 28.56
CA ALA A 362 17.31 -10.24 28.21
C ALA A 362 17.49 -10.64 26.74
N SER A 363 16.47 -11.21 26.09
CA SER A 363 16.49 -11.48 24.63
C SER A 363 16.60 -10.23 23.75
N LYS A 364 16.37 -9.04 24.32
CA LYS A 364 16.45 -7.75 23.63
C LYS A 364 17.78 -7.04 23.83
N ILE A 365 18.73 -7.63 24.56
CA ILE A 365 20.03 -7.03 24.87
C ILE A 365 21.06 -7.43 23.79
N SER A 366 21.74 -6.46 23.19
CA SER A 366 22.71 -6.63 22.10
C SER A 366 23.91 -7.52 22.45
N GLU A 367 24.35 -7.54 23.71
CA GLU A 367 25.44 -8.40 24.19
C GLU A 367 25.06 -9.89 24.19
N PHE A 368 23.79 -10.20 24.43
CA PHE A 368 23.27 -11.56 24.29
C PHE A 368 23.24 -11.98 22.83
N ILE A 369 22.86 -11.07 21.91
CA ILE A 369 22.90 -11.30 20.47
C ILE A 369 24.32 -11.66 19.99
N ALA A 370 25.36 -11.02 20.54
CA ALA A 370 26.75 -11.30 20.21
C ALA A 370 27.22 -12.72 20.64
N TYR A 371 26.65 -13.28 21.71
CA TYR A 371 26.90 -14.68 22.13
C TYR A 371 26.41 -15.71 21.10
N TYR A 372 25.36 -15.37 20.33
CA TYR A 372 24.86 -16.23 19.23
C TYR A 372 25.80 -16.29 18.03
N ILE A 373 26.76 -15.36 17.91
CA ILE A 373 27.61 -15.20 16.71
C ILE A 373 28.97 -15.90 16.89
N GLY A 374 29.49 -15.99 18.12
CA GLY A 374 30.91 -16.27 18.37
C GLY A 374 31.27 -17.70 18.79
N GLY A 375 30.29 -18.57 19.04
CA GLY A 375 30.56 -19.85 19.71
C GLY A 375 30.87 -19.66 21.20
N TYR A 376 30.73 -20.76 21.94
CA TYR A 376 30.75 -20.81 23.41
C TYR A 376 31.95 -20.07 24.02
N ASN A 377 31.69 -19.01 24.78
CA ASN A 377 32.72 -18.34 25.60
C ASN A 377 32.35 -18.43 27.08
N ALA A 378 33.11 -19.22 27.84
CA ALA A 378 32.84 -19.54 29.25
C ALA A 378 32.71 -18.29 30.14
N THR A 379 33.38 -17.18 29.79
CA THR A 379 33.34 -15.91 30.52
C THR A 379 31.98 -15.20 30.49
N LEU A 380 31.05 -15.57 29.60
CA LEU A 380 29.71 -14.97 29.56
C LEU A 380 28.70 -15.76 30.40
N HIS A 381 28.89 -17.08 30.58
CA HIS A 381 28.08 -17.85 31.54
C HIS A 381 28.20 -17.21 32.93
N ASP A 382 29.44 -16.94 33.35
CA ASP A 382 29.76 -16.27 34.60
C ASP A 382 29.14 -14.87 34.67
N LYS A 383 29.20 -14.06 33.61
CA LYS A 383 28.55 -12.73 33.58
C LYS A 383 27.03 -12.78 33.62
N ILE A 384 26.42 -13.79 33.01
CA ILE A 384 24.96 -13.98 33.04
C ILE A 384 24.56 -14.46 34.43
N THR A 385 25.23 -15.45 35.01
CA THR A 385 24.97 -15.89 36.38
C THR A 385 25.28 -14.80 37.39
N ASP A 386 26.36 -14.03 37.24
CA ASP A 386 26.75 -12.95 38.16
C ASP A 386 25.82 -11.74 38.03
N GLY A 387 25.46 -11.34 36.81
CA GLY A 387 24.48 -10.28 36.57
C GLY A 387 23.07 -10.69 37.02
N PHE A 388 22.73 -11.97 36.87
CA PHE A 388 21.51 -12.55 37.39
C PHE A 388 21.52 -12.55 38.92
N ILE A 389 22.55 -13.11 39.57
CA ILE A 389 22.72 -13.19 41.03
C ILE A 389 22.80 -11.80 41.68
N GLN A 390 23.49 -10.83 41.09
CA GLN A 390 23.54 -9.45 41.58
C GLN A 390 22.16 -8.77 41.56
N TRP A 391 21.30 -9.15 40.62
CA TRP A 391 20.00 -8.49 40.41
C TRP A 391 18.86 -9.14 41.20
N ILE A 392 18.90 -10.45 41.48
CA ILE A 392 17.94 -11.10 42.40
C ILE A 392 18.21 -10.73 43.87
N GLY A 393 19.33 -10.05 44.15
CA GLY A 393 19.86 -9.93 45.49
C GLY A 393 20.43 -11.27 45.96
N ASN A 394 21.57 -11.24 46.64
CA ASN A 394 21.86 -12.33 47.57
C ASN A 394 20.66 -12.43 48.53
N PRO A 395 20.12 -13.63 48.78
CA PRO A 395 19.01 -13.81 49.72
C PRO A 395 19.32 -13.22 51.10
#